data_AF-A0A392MZE4-F1
#
_entry.id   AF-A0A392MZE4-F1
#
_cell.length_a   1.000
_cell.length_b   1.000
_cell.length_c   1.000
_cell.angle_alpha   90.00
_cell.angle_beta   90.00
_cell.angle_gamma   90.00
#
_symmetry.space_group_name_H-M   'P 1'
#
loop_
_entity.id
_entity.type
_entity.pdbx_description
1 polymer ?
#
loop_
_entity_poly.entity_id
_entity_poly.type
_entity_poly.pdbx_seq_one_letter_code
_entity_poly.pdbx_strand_id
1 'polypeptide(L)'
;IIKGGDIQNVVDSKLEGEFSIDSARKVVEIAMSCISPNFAERPDISQILAELKDSLSLEIVQRHGGEHDVTESTSSLFQSVTAPFPR
;
A
#
# COMPACT_ATOMS: atom_id res chain seq x y z
N ILE A 1 12.37 4.58 -12.25
CA ILE A 1 12.70 3.43 -11.37
C ILE A 1 13.25 3.99 -10.09
N ILE A 2 12.52 3.85 -8.99
CA ILE A 2 12.95 4.32 -7.66
C ILE A 2 13.96 3.31 -7.10
N LYS A 3 15.15 3.76 -6.68
CA LYS A 3 16.16 2.85 -6.11
C LYS A 3 15.86 2.60 -4.63
N GLY A 4 16.32 1.47 -4.09
CA GLY A 4 16.09 1.10 -2.68
C GLY A 4 16.62 2.14 -1.68
N GLY A 5 17.69 2.88 -2.02
CA GLY A 5 18.19 3.98 -1.20
C GLY A 5 17.28 5.23 -1.21
N ASP A 6 16.55 5.47 -2.31
CA ASP A 6 15.58 6.57 -2.39
C ASP A 6 14.34 6.25 -1.54
N ILE A 7 13.95 4.97 -1.47
CA ILE A 7 12.79 4.51 -0.68
C ILE A 7 12.97 4.78 0.82
N GLN A 8 14.14 4.45 1.39
CA GLN A 8 14.37 4.66 2.83
C GLN A 8 14.31 6.15 3.24
N ASN A 9 14.61 7.07 2.32
CA ASN A 9 14.55 8.51 2.58
C ASN A 9 13.13 9.09 2.47
N VAL A 10 12.23 8.41 1.75
CA VAL A 10 10.85 8.86 1.51
C VAL A 10 9.87 8.26 2.53
N VAL A 11 10.16 7.06 3.02
CA VAL A 11 9.33 6.35 3.99
C VAL A 11 9.41 7.03 5.36
N ASP A 12 8.31 7.04 6.11
CA ASP A 12 8.23 7.66 7.44
C ASP A 12 9.30 7.06 8.37
N SER A 13 10.19 7.91 8.87
CA SER A 13 11.24 7.55 9.84
C SER A 13 10.72 6.83 11.08
N LYS A 14 9.46 7.05 11.48
CA LYS A 14 8.81 6.38 12.61
C LYS A 14 8.53 4.91 12.37
N LEU A 15 8.64 4.44 11.13
CA LEU A 15 8.56 3.01 10.82
C LEU A 15 9.84 2.27 11.21
N GLU A 16 10.93 2.98 11.52
CA GLU A 16 12.18 2.41 12.09
C GLU A 16 12.77 1.23 11.27
N GLY A 17 12.50 1.20 9.96
CA GLY A 17 12.93 0.12 9.07
C GLY A 17 12.05 -1.14 9.10
N GLU A 18 10.91 -1.10 9.81
CA GLU A 18 9.93 -2.18 9.91
C GLU A 18 9.01 -2.21 8.68
N PHE A 19 9.59 -2.30 7.48
CA PHE A 19 8.87 -2.42 6.22
C PHE A 19 9.71 -3.15 5.17
N SER A 20 9.06 -3.84 4.24
CA SER A 20 9.74 -4.35 3.05
C SER A 20 10.02 -3.25 2.04
N ILE A 21 11.25 -3.21 1.51
CA ILE A 21 11.63 -2.28 0.44
C ILE A 21 10.76 -2.50 -0.80
N ASP A 22 10.37 -3.74 -1.10
CA ASP A 22 9.55 -4.05 -2.27
C ASP A 22 8.11 -3.56 -2.10
N SER A 23 7.51 -3.78 -0.93
CA SER A 23 6.19 -3.24 -0.57
C SER A 23 6.20 -1.71 -0.60
N ALA A 24 7.20 -1.09 0.02
CA ALA A 24 7.33 0.37 0.07
C ALA A 24 7.54 0.98 -1.32
N ARG A 25 8.37 0.37 -2.17
CA ARG A 25 8.53 0.82 -3.57
C ARG A 25 7.20 0.80 -4.32
N LYS A 26 6.42 -0.27 -4.19
CA LYS A 26 5.12 -0.39 -4.87
C LYS A 26 4.15 0.70 -4.41
N VAL A 27 4.09 0.98 -3.11
CA VAL A 27 3.27 2.09 -2.57
C VAL A 27 3.71 3.45 -3.10
N VAL A 28 5.02 3.71 -3.18
CA VAL A 28 5.53 4.98 -3.73
C VAL A 28 5.21 5.10 -5.22
N GLU A 29 5.31 4.03 -6.00
CA GLU A 29 4.96 4.03 -7.43
C GLU A 29 3.47 4.35 -7.65
N ILE A 30 2.58 3.81 -6.82
CA ILE A 30 1.15 4.14 -6.82
C ILE A 30 0.97 5.64 -6.51
N ALA A 31 1.59 6.13 -5.44
CA ALA A 31 1.48 7.53 -5.02
C ALA A 31 1.97 8.50 -6.11
N MET A 32 3.07 8.17 -6.80
CA MET A 32 3.59 8.97 -7.92
C MET A 32 2.61 9.02 -9.09
N SER A 33 1.94 7.91 -9.41
CA SER A 33 0.92 7.86 -10.47
C SER A 33 -0.30 8.72 -10.11
N CYS A 34 -0.74 8.71 -8.84
CA CYS A 34 -1.85 9.52 -8.35
C CYS A 34 -1.63 11.04 -8.50
N ILE A 35 -0.37 11.49 -8.44
CA ILE A 35 0.00 12.90 -8.57
C ILE A 35 0.49 13.28 -9.96
N SER A 36 0.39 12.39 -10.95
CA SER A 36 0.85 12.70 -12.31
C SER A 36 0.18 13.98 -12.84
N PRO A 37 0.92 14.90 -13.48
CA PRO A 37 0.32 16.06 -14.13
C PRO A 37 -0.60 15.67 -15.28
N ASN A 38 -0.38 14.49 -15.88
CA ASN A 38 -1.24 13.94 -16.91
C ASN A 38 -2.41 13.18 -16.28
N PHE A 39 -3.63 13.68 -16.48
CA PHE A 39 -4.83 13.06 -15.89
C PHE A 39 -5.05 11.61 -16.33
N ALA A 40 -4.67 11.27 -17.57
CA ALA A 40 -4.82 9.92 -18.09
C ALA A 40 -3.91 8.88 -17.42
N GLU A 41 -2.85 9.33 -16.73
CA GLU A 41 -1.94 8.46 -15.96
C GLU A 41 -2.39 8.32 -14.50
N ARG A 42 -3.36 9.13 -14.06
CA ARG A 42 -3.89 9.01 -12.70
C ARG A 42 -4.80 7.78 -12.64
N PRO A 43 -4.49 6.80 -11.79
CA PRO A 43 -5.30 5.60 -11.67
C PRO A 43 -6.67 5.94 -11.05
N ASP A 44 -7.69 5.15 -11.43
CA ASP A 44 -8.98 5.21 -10.75
C ASP A 44 -8.86 4.70 -9.31
N ILE A 45 -9.73 5.18 -8.41
CA ILE A 45 -9.71 4.78 -7.01
C ILE A 45 -9.85 3.26 -6.80
N SER A 46 -10.57 2.57 -7.70
CA SER A 46 -10.69 1.12 -7.67
C SER A 46 -9.37 0.41 -7.99
N GLN A 47 -8.58 0.95 -8.91
CA GLN A 47 -7.25 0.45 -9.25
C GLN A 47 -6.28 0.69 -8.10
N ILE A 48 -6.28 1.90 -7.53
CA ILE A 48 -5.49 2.24 -6.34
C ILE A 48 -5.80 1.25 -5.21
N LEU A 49 -7.08 0.99 -4.95
CA LEU A 49 -7.49 0.07 -3.89
C LEU A 49 -6.99 -1.36 -4.14
N ALA A 50 -7.07 -1.84 -5.38
CA ALA A 50 -6.56 -3.16 -5.74
C ALA A 50 -5.04 -3.25 -5.54
N GLU A 51 -4.28 -2.27 -6.02
CA GLU A 51 -2.82 -2.28 -5.93
C GLU A 51 -2.31 -2.15 -4.48
N LEU A 52 -3.01 -1.40 -3.64
CA LEU A 52 -2.70 -1.32 -2.20
C LEU A 52 -2.96 -2.65 -1.48
N LYS A 53 -4.05 -3.36 -1.83
CA LYS A 53 -4.34 -4.70 -1.28
C LYS A 53 -3.26 -5.71 -1.66
N ASP A 54 -2.79 -5.67 -2.90
CA ASP A 54 -1.69 -6.52 -3.34
C ASP A 54 -0.39 -6.19 -2.59
N SER A 55 -0.09 -4.91 -2.41
CA SER A 55 1.11 -4.46 -1.69
C SER A 55 1.11 -4.91 -0.23
N LEU A 56 -0.07 -4.85 0.42
CA LEU A 56 -0.25 -5.37 1.78
C LEU A 56 -0.11 -6.89 1.83
N SER A 57 -0.64 -7.61 0.83
CA SER A 57 -0.53 -9.07 0.75
C SER A 57 0.94 -9.51 0.63
N LEU A 58 1.75 -8.76 -0.13
CA LEU A 58 3.20 -9.00 -0.24
C LEU A 58 3.92 -8.80 1.10
N GLU A 59 3.58 -7.76 1.86
CA GLU A 59 4.14 -7.53 3.20
C GLU A 59 3.80 -8.66 4.17
N ILE A 60 2.56 -9.15 4.16
CA ILE A 60 2.09 -10.22 5.05
C ILE A 60 2.79 -11.54 4.72
N VAL A 61 2.91 -11.89 3.45
CA VAL A 61 3.61 -13.12 3.00
C VAL A 61 5.09 -13.09 3.41
N GLN A 62 5.75 -11.94 3.36
CA GLN A 62 7.15 -11.82 3.78
C GLN A 62 7.34 -11.98 5.30
N ARG A 63 6.35 -11.59 6.12
CA ARG A 63 6.42 -11.70 7.58
C ARG A 63 6.00 -13.08 8.12
N HIS A 64 5.25 -13.86 7.35
CA HIS A 64 4.79 -15.19 7.74
C HIS A 64 5.18 -16.23 6.68
N GLY A 65 6.33 -16.88 6.88
CA GLY A 65 6.73 -18.09 6.14
C GLY A 65 5.91 -19.34 6.50
N GLY A 66 4.58 -19.24 6.63
CA GLY A 66 3.72 -20.36 6.98
C GLY A 66 2.24 -20.02 6.83
N GLU A 67 1.57 -20.84 6.01
CA GLU A 67 0.13 -21.06 5.82
C GLU A 67 -0.79 -20.47 6.90
N HIS A 68 -1.92 -19.85 6.49
CA HIS A 68 -3.28 -19.95 7.05
C HIS A 68 -4.11 -18.67 6.74
N ASP A 69 -5.23 -18.91 6.06
CA ASP A 69 -6.37 -18.07 5.65
C ASP A 69 -6.64 -16.77 6.47
N VAL A 70 -6.41 -15.60 5.87
CA VAL A 70 -6.77 -14.26 6.44
C VAL A 70 -7.54 -13.40 5.43
N THR A 71 -8.21 -14.02 4.46
CA THR A 71 -9.06 -13.26 3.52
C THR A 71 -10.25 -12.59 4.24
N GLU A 72 -10.66 -13.13 5.39
CA GLU A 72 -11.80 -12.63 6.16
C GLU A 72 -11.46 -11.40 7.04
N SER A 73 -10.32 -11.38 7.73
CA SER A 73 -10.02 -10.34 8.74
C SER A 73 -9.68 -8.97 8.17
N THR A 74 -9.20 -8.89 6.93
CA THR A 74 -8.94 -7.60 6.28
C THR A 74 -10.23 -6.97 5.75
N SER A 75 -11.18 -7.79 5.30
CA SER A 75 -12.48 -7.33 4.77
C SER A 75 -13.29 -6.54 5.81
N SER A 76 -13.29 -6.98 7.07
CA SER A 76 -13.99 -6.34 8.20
C SER A 76 -13.34 -5.02 8.64
N LEU A 77 -12.01 -4.90 8.52
CA LEU A 77 -11.30 -3.64 8.75
C LEU A 77 -11.66 -2.59 7.69
N PHE A 78 -11.69 -2.95 6.40
CA PHE A 78 -12.08 -2.02 5.32
C PHE A 78 -13.55 -1.59 5.40
N GLN A 79 -14.45 -2.45 5.90
CA GLN A 79 -15.86 -2.08 6.13
C GLN A 79 -16.03 -1.02 7.22
N SER A 80 -15.10 -0.97 8.17
CA SER A 80 -15.15 -0.04 9.31
C SER A 80 -14.65 1.37 8.96
N VAL A 81 -13.90 1.54 7.85
CA VAL A 81 -13.36 2.83 7.39
C VAL A 81 -14.42 3.68 6.68
N THR A 82 -15.53 3.08 6.25
CA THR A 82 -16.64 3.76 5.56
C THR A 82 -17.68 4.36 6.52
N ALA A 83 -17.31 4.71 7.75
CA ALA A 83 -18.20 5.48 8.62
C ALA A 83 -18.42 6.87 7.98
N PRO A 84 -19.67 7.34 7.83
CA PRO A 84 -19.94 8.64 7.24
C PRO A 84 -19.31 9.74 8.10
N PHE A 85 -18.57 10.66 7.47
CA PHE A 85 -18.08 11.85 8.16
C PHE A 85 -19.26 12.60 8.79
N PRO A 86 -19.21 12.95 10.08
CA PRO A 86 -20.23 13.80 10.69
C PRO A 86 -20.24 15.17 9.98
N ARG A 87 -21.43 15.66 9.65
CA ARG A 87 -21.66 16.96 9.00
C ARG A 87 -21.33 18.13 9.92
#